data_AF-A0A7Y9KGX8-F1
#
_entry.id   AF-A0A7Y9KGX8-F1
#
_cell.length_a   1.000
_cell.length_b   1.000
_cell.length_c   1.000
_cell.angle_alpha   90.00
_cell.angle_beta   90.00
_cell.angle_gamma   90.00
#
_symmetry.space_group_name_H-M   'P 1'
#
loop_
_entity.id
_entity.type
_entity.pdbx_description
1 polymer ?
#
loop_
_entity_poly.entity_id
_entity_poly.type
_entity_poly.pdbx_seq_one_letter_code
_entity_poly.pdbx_strand_id
1 'polypeptide(L)'
;MSQPYGPPDRPGAWTGPPQPGPPPSPQPAPRQPSPAQQSGPAQPGPQPRQRPSAFKDFFNGVGYLLRGIGWVARHPAQWLFGLIPALIVLAVYAAALVFLAYRIDDLAGWVTGFADGWSDAARTSVRVVAGIALYGSALFFAIITFTAMTLLVGDPFYESIAVRVEESQGGAPPEPDVPLLVQIGRAVKDALILGAVALVFAIVFFACGFLPVVGQTVVPVVAALVSGYFLAGELTSIALERRGLRRRDRFTRLKAHRPLAVGFGAATFVVFLIPLGAVLAMPGAVAGGTLLARERLADDPSAEAGLTSPG
;
A
#
# COMPACT_ATOMS: atom_id res chain seq x y z
N MET A 1 14.54 -27.07 -93.44
CA MET A 1 15.76 -27.52 -92.74
C MET A 1 15.47 -28.93 -92.25
N SER A 2 16.06 -29.93 -92.91
CA SER A 2 15.68 -31.34 -92.80
C SER A 2 16.93 -32.22 -92.84
N GLN A 3 16.93 -33.25 -91.97
CA GLN A 3 17.68 -34.52 -92.00
C GLN A 3 19.19 -34.45 -91.55
N PRO A 4 19.87 -35.59 -91.24
CA PRO A 4 19.73 -36.40 -90.01
C PRO A 4 21.05 -37.09 -89.52
N TYR A 5 20.95 -37.90 -88.45
CA TYR A 5 21.64 -39.19 -88.18
C TYR A 5 23.19 -39.32 -88.15
N GLY A 6 23.69 -39.91 -87.05
CA GLY A 6 24.96 -40.64 -87.01
C GLY A 6 25.27 -41.30 -85.64
N PRO A 7 25.19 -42.64 -85.50
CA PRO A 7 25.76 -43.44 -84.40
C PRO A 7 27.00 -44.22 -84.92
N PRO A 8 27.59 -45.19 -84.19
CA PRO A 8 27.68 -45.45 -82.74
C PRO A 8 29.15 -45.55 -82.25
N ASP A 9 29.42 -45.33 -80.95
CA ASP A 9 30.69 -45.80 -80.35
C ASP A 9 30.45 -46.91 -79.32
N ARG A 10 31.24 -47.97 -79.48
CA ARG A 10 31.17 -49.24 -78.75
C ARG A 10 31.73 -49.15 -77.33
N PRO A 11 31.34 -50.08 -76.45
CA PRO A 11 31.68 -50.06 -75.03
C PRO A 11 33.05 -50.68 -74.76
N GLY A 12 33.79 -50.14 -73.79
CA GLY A 12 34.88 -50.87 -73.13
C GLY A 12 36.04 -50.02 -72.65
N ALA A 13 35.98 -49.59 -71.39
CA ALA A 13 37.07 -49.69 -70.41
C ALA A 13 36.62 -49.00 -69.12
N TRP A 14 36.00 -49.77 -68.22
CA TRP A 14 35.87 -49.38 -66.82
C TRP A 14 37.28 -49.31 -66.23
N THR A 15 37.83 -48.11 -66.07
CA THR A 15 38.94 -47.87 -65.15
C THR A 15 38.33 -47.62 -63.79
N GLY A 16 38.51 -48.56 -62.87
CA GLY A 16 38.04 -48.44 -61.48
C GLY A 16 38.58 -47.17 -60.81
N PRO A 17 37.94 -46.70 -59.73
CA PRO A 17 38.37 -45.49 -59.03
C PRO A 17 39.83 -45.62 -58.56
N PRO A 18 40.61 -44.52 -58.59
CA PRO A 18 42.01 -44.53 -58.19
C PRO A 18 42.16 -44.98 -56.72
N GLN A 19 43.18 -45.81 -56.46
CA GLN A 19 43.54 -46.19 -55.09
C GLN A 19 43.82 -44.93 -54.25
N PRO A 20 43.32 -44.86 -53.00
CA PRO A 20 43.67 -43.76 -52.11
C PRO A 20 45.17 -43.80 -51.81
N GLY A 21 45.84 -42.66 -51.97
CA GLY A 21 47.25 -42.49 -51.60
C GLY A 21 47.47 -42.69 -50.09
N PRO A 22 48.73 -42.92 -49.65
CA PRO A 22 49.04 -43.08 -48.24
C PRO A 22 48.59 -41.87 -47.42
N PRO A 23 48.12 -42.06 -46.17
CA PRO A 23 47.63 -40.96 -45.35
C PRO A 23 48.75 -39.93 -45.11
N PRO A 24 48.41 -38.62 -45.07
CA PRO A 24 49.37 -37.58 -44.76
C PRO A 24 49.92 -37.78 -43.35
N SER A 25 51.22 -37.51 -43.18
CA SER A 25 51.91 -37.51 -41.89
C SER A 25 51.13 -36.70 -40.85
N PRO A 26 51.01 -37.17 -39.59
CA PRO A 26 50.27 -36.44 -38.56
C PRO A 26 50.87 -35.04 -38.39
N GLN A 27 50.04 -34.02 -38.58
CA GLN A 27 50.40 -32.65 -38.24
C GLN A 27 50.72 -32.58 -36.73
N PRO A 28 51.81 -31.91 -36.32
CA PRO A 28 52.05 -31.68 -34.91
C PRO A 28 50.85 -30.93 -34.32
N ALA A 29 50.28 -31.47 -33.24
CA ALA A 29 49.15 -30.86 -32.56
C ALA A 29 49.44 -29.38 -32.25
N PRO A 30 48.46 -28.48 -32.39
CA PRO A 30 48.64 -27.08 -32.01
C PRO A 30 49.10 -27.02 -30.55
N ARG A 31 50.24 -26.37 -30.31
CA ARG A 31 50.80 -26.22 -28.96
C ARG A 31 49.72 -25.60 -28.08
N GLN A 32 49.29 -26.32 -27.05
CA GLN A 32 48.45 -25.75 -26.01
C GLN A 32 49.21 -24.58 -25.38
N PRO A 33 48.61 -23.39 -25.27
CA PRO A 33 49.25 -22.26 -24.59
C PRO A 33 49.55 -22.67 -23.15
N SER A 34 50.75 -22.32 -22.67
CA SER A 34 51.20 -22.63 -21.31
C SER A 34 50.18 -22.11 -20.27
N PRO A 35 49.97 -22.82 -19.15
CA PRO A 35 48.97 -22.45 -18.13
C PRO A 35 49.15 -21.03 -17.54
N ALA A 36 50.31 -20.40 -17.76
CA ALA A 36 50.57 -19.01 -17.39
C ALA A 36 49.91 -17.93 -18.29
N GLN A 37 49.32 -18.30 -19.43
CA GLN A 37 48.68 -17.34 -20.36
C GLN A 37 47.13 -17.33 -20.29
N GLN A 38 46.52 -18.15 -19.45
CA GLN A 38 45.05 -18.19 -19.26
C GLN A 38 44.53 -17.28 -18.14
N SER A 39 45.42 -16.57 -17.43
CA SER A 39 45.04 -15.54 -16.47
C SER A 39 44.71 -14.23 -17.19
N GLY A 40 43.51 -14.18 -17.80
CA GLY A 40 42.85 -12.91 -18.09
C GLY A 40 42.59 -12.12 -16.78
N PRO A 41 42.34 -10.81 -16.84
CA PRO A 41 42.05 -10.03 -15.63
C PRO A 41 40.91 -10.70 -14.89
N ALA A 42 41.16 -11.06 -13.62
CA ALA A 42 40.17 -11.69 -12.76
C ALA A 42 38.88 -10.88 -12.83
N GLN A 43 37.77 -11.52 -13.26
CA GLN A 43 36.47 -10.87 -13.21
C GLN A 43 36.25 -10.41 -11.76
N PRO A 44 35.97 -9.12 -11.51
CA PRO A 44 35.73 -8.66 -10.16
C PRO A 44 34.59 -9.50 -9.59
N GLY A 45 34.88 -10.20 -8.48
CA GLY A 45 33.90 -11.05 -7.81
C GLY A 45 32.62 -10.25 -7.50
N PRO A 46 31.47 -10.93 -7.28
CA PRO A 46 30.20 -10.28 -7.03
C PRO A 46 30.38 -9.18 -5.98
N GLN A 47 30.24 -7.92 -6.38
CA GLN A 47 30.41 -6.81 -5.47
C GLN A 47 29.43 -7.02 -4.31
N PRO A 48 29.87 -6.93 -3.04
CA PRO A 48 28.96 -7.07 -1.92
C PRO A 48 27.87 -6.02 -2.10
N ARG A 49 26.61 -6.46 -2.32
CA ARG A 49 25.43 -5.60 -2.39
C ARG A 49 25.48 -4.70 -1.15
N GLN A 50 25.82 -3.43 -1.35
CA GLN A 50 25.87 -2.46 -0.27
C GLN A 50 24.48 -2.45 0.36
N ARG A 51 24.39 -2.94 1.61
CA ARG A 51 23.13 -2.93 2.35
C ARG A 51 22.68 -1.47 2.42
N PRO A 52 21.49 -1.12 1.91
CA PRO A 52 21.04 0.26 1.94
C PRO A 52 21.04 0.76 3.39
N SER A 53 21.51 1.99 3.60
CA SER A 53 21.55 2.62 4.91
C SER A 53 20.13 2.78 5.44
N ALA A 54 19.84 2.21 6.61
CA ALA A 54 18.53 2.31 7.26
C ALA A 54 18.05 3.77 7.42
N PHE A 55 18.99 4.69 7.65
CA PHE A 55 18.71 6.13 7.69
C PHE A 55 18.24 6.64 6.33
N LYS A 56 18.94 6.31 5.25
CA LYS A 56 18.54 6.70 3.89
C LYS A 56 17.16 6.13 3.54
N ASP A 57 16.90 4.88 3.90
CA ASP A 57 15.59 4.26 3.66
C ASP A 57 14.46 4.91 4.46
N PHE A 58 14.72 5.31 5.71
CA PHE A 58 13.75 6.09 6.48
C PHE A 58 13.36 7.38 5.75
N PHE A 59 14.33 8.19 5.31
CA PHE A 59 14.04 9.42 4.57
C PHE A 59 13.44 9.18 3.18
N ASN A 60 13.82 8.09 2.50
CA ASN A 60 13.12 7.66 1.28
C ASN A 60 11.64 7.39 1.56
N GLY A 61 11.32 6.77 2.71
CA GLY A 61 9.96 6.54 3.19
C GLY A 61 9.18 7.85 3.34
N VAL A 62 9.77 8.83 4.04
CA VAL A 62 9.20 10.19 4.14
C VAL A 62 8.97 10.79 2.75
N GLY A 63 9.91 10.59 1.83
CA GLY A 63 9.79 11.01 0.43
C GLY A 63 8.57 10.46 -0.30
N TYR A 64 8.11 9.24 0.01
CA TYR A 64 6.89 8.68 -0.59
C TYR A 64 5.62 9.44 -0.18
N LEU A 65 5.54 9.93 1.06
CA LEU A 65 4.41 10.78 1.47
C LEU A 65 4.40 12.07 0.66
N LEU A 66 5.56 12.73 0.52
CA LEU A 66 5.68 13.96 -0.27
C LEU A 66 5.36 13.74 -1.75
N ARG A 67 5.79 12.60 -2.31
CA ARG A 67 5.44 12.20 -3.67
C ARG A 67 3.94 11.95 -3.83
N GLY A 68 3.30 11.34 -2.85
CA GLY A 68 1.85 11.15 -2.81
C GLY A 68 1.08 12.46 -2.75
N ILE A 69 1.47 13.38 -1.84
CA ILE A 69 0.91 14.74 -1.77
C ILE A 69 1.13 15.48 -3.10
N GLY A 70 2.34 15.39 -3.67
CA GLY A 70 2.65 16.00 -4.97
C GLY A 70 1.85 15.40 -6.13
N TRP A 71 1.54 14.10 -6.10
CA TRP A 71 0.67 13.46 -7.09
C TRP A 71 -0.74 14.03 -7.00
N VAL A 72 -1.30 14.14 -5.79
CA VAL A 72 -2.65 14.64 -5.56
C VAL A 72 -2.76 16.14 -5.89
N ALA A 73 -1.72 16.94 -5.60
CA ALA A 73 -1.65 18.35 -5.98
C ALA A 73 -1.72 18.56 -7.50
N ARG A 74 -1.20 17.62 -8.30
CA ARG A 74 -1.32 17.63 -9.78
C ARG A 74 -2.66 17.08 -10.28
N HIS A 75 -3.44 16.43 -9.42
CA HIS A 75 -4.72 15.81 -9.74
C HIS A 75 -5.80 16.28 -8.75
N PRO A 76 -6.19 17.57 -8.76
CA PRO A 76 -7.09 18.15 -7.77
C PRO A 76 -8.46 17.46 -7.71
N ALA A 77 -8.94 16.93 -8.84
CA ALA A 77 -10.17 16.13 -8.87
C ALA A 77 -10.08 14.87 -7.99
N GLN A 78 -8.91 14.24 -7.88
CA GLN A 78 -8.67 13.06 -7.05
C GLN A 78 -8.58 13.41 -5.58
N TRP A 79 -8.02 14.58 -5.27
CA TRP A 79 -8.04 15.13 -3.92
C TRP A 79 -9.48 15.34 -3.44
N LEU A 80 -10.28 16.08 -4.22
CA LEU A 80 -11.69 16.34 -3.95
C LEU A 80 -12.49 15.04 -3.80
N PHE A 81 -12.25 14.07 -4.68
CA PHE A 81 -12.89 12.76 -4.62
C PHE A 81 -12.59 12.03 -3.31
N GLY A 82 -11.36 12.11 -2.80
CA GLY A 82 -10.98 11.50 -1.52
C GLY A 82 -11.57 12.20 -0.28
N LEU A 83 -12.07 13.43 -0.42
CA LEU A 83 -12.77 14.16 0.64
C LEU A 83 -14.26 13.82 0.72
N ILE A 84 -14.84 13.25 -0.34
CA ILE A 84 -16.27 12.94 -0.43
C ILE A 84 -16.78 12.13 0.78
N PRO A 85 -16.11 11.07 1.27
CA PRO A 85 -16.56 10.32 2.45
C PRO A 85 -16.77 11.20 3.68
N ALA A 86 -15.78 12.05 3.98
CA ALA A 86 -15.82 12.96 5.11
C ALA A 86 -16.94 14.00 4.94
N LEU A 87 -17.16 14.50 3.72
CA LEU A 87 -18.23 15.44 3.42
C LEU A 87 -19.62 14.81 3.54
N ILE A 88 -19.81 13.57 3.08
CA ILE A 88 -21.06 12.82 3.23
C ILE A 88 -21.38 12.63 4.71
N VAL A 89 -20.42 12.10 5.47
CA VAL A 89 -20.62 11.84 6.90
C VAL A 89 -20.87 13.15 7.65
N LEU A 90 -20.12 14.21 7.33
CA LEU A 90 -20.33 15.54 7.91
C LEU A 90 -21.74 16.07 7.62
N ALA A 91 -22.20 15.95 6.37
CA ALA A 91 -23.53 16.40 5.98
C ALA A 91 -24.63 15.64 6.73
N VAL A 92 -24.48 14.32 6.90
CA VAL A 92 -25.43 13.48 7.66
C VAL A 92 -25.48 13.90 9.13
N TYR A 93 -24.35 14.04 9.80
CA TYR A 93 -24.31 14.47 11.20
C TYR A 93 -24.81 15.91 11.37
N ALA A 94 -24.44 16.82 10.47
CA ALA A 94 -24.93 18.18 10.48
C ALA A 94 -26.44 18.24 10.32
N ALA A 95 -27.01 17.50 9.36
CA ALA A 95 -28.45 17.39 9.18
C ALA A 95 -29.16 16.83 10.41
N ALA A 96 -28.59 15.77 11.03
CA ALA A 96 -29.14 15.18 12.24
C ALA A 96 -29.11 16.16 13.44
N LEU A 97 -28.02 16.89 13.63
CA LEU A 97 -27.88 17.89 14.70
C LEU A 97 -28.78 19.11 14.46
N VAL A 98 -28.92 19.57 13.21
CA VAL A 98 -29.84 20.65 12.85
C VAL A 98 -31.29 20.21 13.09
N PHE A 99 -31.65 19.00 12.68
CA PHE A 99 -32.97 18.43 12.96
C PHE A 99 -33.22 18.34 14.47
N LEU A 100 -32.25 17.85 15.24
CA LEU A 100 -32.33 17.80 16.69
C LEU A 100 -32.52 19.20 17.31
N ALA A 101 -31.80 20.21 16.83
CA ALA A 101 -31.94 21.58 17.28
C ALA A 101 -33.36 22.12 17.05
N TYR A 102 -33.98 21.82 15.89
CA TYR A 102 -35.37 22.21 15.62
C TYR A 102 -36.39 21.46 16.49
N ARG A 103 -36.06 20.27 16.98
CA ARG A 103 -36.93 19.44 17.83
C ARG A 103 -36.58 19.51 19.31
N ILE A 104 -35.63 20.37 19.70
CA ILE A 104 -35.02 20.30 21.03
C ILE A 104 -36.01 20.64 22.15
N ASP A 105 -36.90 21.61 21.92
CA ASP A 105 -37.89 22.02 22.91
C ASP A 105 -38.94 20.93 23.15
N ASP A 106 -39.40 20.27 22.09
CA ASP A 106 -40.34 19.14 22.18
C ASP A 106 -39.72 17.95 22.90
N LEU A 107 -38.46 17.62 22.59
CA LEU A 107 -37.74 16.53 23.23
C LEU A 107 -37.42 16.84 24.68
N ALA A 108 -36.97 18.06 24.98
CA ALA A 108 -36.75 18.50 26.35
C ALA A 108 -38.05 18.46 27.15
N GLY A 109 -39.17 18.92 26.58
CA GLY A 109 -40.49 18.83 27.18
C GLY A 109 -40.91 17.38 27.47
N TRP A 110 -40.69 16.47 26.53
CA TRP A 110 -41.01 15.04 26.68
C TRP A 110 -40.17 14.37 27.77
N VAL A 111 -38.85 14.58 27.79
CA VAL A 111 -37.94 14.00 28.81
C VAL A 111 -38.20 14.59 30.20
N THR A 112 -38.66 15.84 30.27
CA THR A 112 -38.93 16.55 31.52
C THR A 112 -40.41 16.58 31.92
N GLY A 113 -41.23 15.66 31.39
CA GLY A 113 -42.67 15.62 31.68
C GLY A 113 -43.02 15.53 33.18
N PHE A 114 -42.11 15.00 34.01
CA PHE A 114 -42.26 15.01 35.47
C PHE A 114 -42.31 16.43 36.09
N ALA A 115 -41.77 17.44 35.40
CA ALA A 115 -41.74 18.83 35.84
C ALA A 115 -42.95 19.64 35.32
N ASP A 116 -43.93 19.01 34.69
CA ASP A 116 -45.06 19.71 34.07
C ASP A 116 -45.96 20.44 35.07
N GLY A 117 -46.03 19.97 36.32
CA GLY A 117 -46.78 20.61 37.40
C GLY A 117 -45.97 21.63 38.23
N TRP A 118 -44.71 21.91 37.86
CA TRP A 118 -43.86 22.85 38.60
C TRP A 118 -44.19 24.30 38.24
N SER A 119 -43.65 25.26 39.00
CA SER A 119 -43.74 26.67 38.62
C SER A 119 -43.07 26.93 37.27
N ASP A 120 -43.57 27.92 36.51
CA ASP A 120 -43.11 28.20 35.14
C ASP A 120 -41.59 28.44 35.05
N ALA A 121 -41.02 29.15 36.04
CA ALA A 121 -39.59 29.41 36.10
C ALA A 121 -38.77 28.12 36.32
N ALA A 122 -39.22 27.24 37.21
CA ALA A 122 -38.55 25.98 37.49
C ALA A 122 -38.67 25.00 36.31
N ARG A 123 -39.87 24.90 35.71
CA ARG A 123 -40.14 24.07 34.52
C ARG A 123 -39.28 24.50 33.33
N THR A 124 -39.24 25.80 33.03
CA THR A 124 -38.42 26.35 31.94
C THR A 124 -36.93 26.08 32.18
N SER A 125 -36.44 26.29 33.41
CA SER A 125 -35.04 26.06 33.76
C SER A 125 -34.63 24.61 33.52
N VAL A 126 -35.43 23.64 33.99
CA VAL A 126 -35.17 22.20 33.79
C VAL A 126 -35.21 21.83 32.30
N ARG A 127 -36.14 22.38 31.53
CA ARG A 127 -36.24 22.15 30.08
C ARG A 127 -35.03 22.68 29.32
N VAL A 128 -34.55 23.88 29.65
CA VAL A 128 -33.34 24.45 29.04
C VAL A 128 -32.12 23.58 29.35
N VAL A 129 -31.94 23.18 30.61
CA VAL A 129 -30.83 22.30 31.01
C VAL A 129 -30.92 20.95 30.30
N ALA A 130 -32.11 20.36 30.20
CA ALA A 130 -32.33 19.12 29.46
C ALA A 130 -32.02 19.27 27.97
N GLY A 131 -32.43 20.38 27.34
CA GLY A 131 -32.12 20.69 25.93
C GLY A 131 -30.61 20.81 25.70
N ILE A 132 -29.89 21.53 26.56
CA ILE A 132 -28.43 21.64 26.50
C ILE A 132 -27.77 20.26 26.67
N ALA A 133 -28.23 19.46 27.63
CA ALA A 133 -27.69 18.13 27.86
C ALA A 133 -27.94 17.18 26.69
N LEU A 134 -29.14 17.20 26.10
CA LEU A 134 -29.50 16.39 24.94
C LEU A 134 -28.66 16.78 23.72
N TYR A 135 -28.60 18.08 23.39
CA TYR A 135 -27.82 18.56 22.25
C TYR A 135 -26.33 18.33 22.46
N GLY A 136 -25.80 18.64 23.65
CA GLY A 136 -24.40 18.41 24.01
C GLY A 136 -24.02 16.94 23.94
N SER A 137 -24.88 16.03 24.40
CA SER A 137 -24.66 14.57 24.31
C SER A 137 -24.67 14.10 22.87
N ALA A 138 -25.61 14.57 22.05
CA ALA A 138 -25.68 14.24 20.63
C ALA A 138 -24.46 14.77 19.86
N LEU A 139 -24.01 16.00 20.16
CA LEU A 139 -22.80 16.58 19.57
C LEU A 139 -21.55 15.79 19.98
N PHE A 140 -21.43 15.44 21.26
CA PHE A 140 -20.32 14.61 21.75
C PHE A 140 -20.31 13.24 21.07
N PHE A 141 -21.47 12.58 20.98
CA PHE A 141 -21.61 11.31 20.26
C PHE A 141 -21.22 11.46 18.78
N ALA A 142 -21.67 12.53 18.13
CA ALA A 142 -21.32 12.82 16.74
C ALA A 142 -19.81 12.96 16.56
N ILE A 143 -19.13 13.73 17.43
CA ILE A 143 -17.67 13.90 17.37
C ILE A 143 -16.93 12.56 17.52
N ILE A 144 -17.31 11.73 18.49
CA ILE A 144 -16.66 10.43 18.74
C ILE A 144 -16.89 9.45 17.59
N THR A 145 -18.10 9.43 17.02
CA THR A 145 -18.46 8.48 15.96
C THR A 145 -18.14 8.96 14.54
N PHE A 146 -17.93 10.26 14.35
CA PHE A 146 -17.61 10.87 13.05
C PHE A 146 -16.40 10.22 12.37
N THR A 147 -15.29 10.05 13.10
CA THR A 147 -14.07 9.44 12.54
C THR A 147 -14.31 7.98 12.14
N ALA A 148 -14.99 7.20 12.99
CA ALA A 148 -15.29 5.80 12.68
C ALA A 148 -16.19 5.68 11.44
N MET A 149 -17.22 6.50 11.33
CA MET A 149 -18.12 6.51 10.17
C MET A 149 -17.42 6.98 8.90
N THR A 150 -16.53 7.99 9.00
CA THR A 150 -15.77 8.50 7.86
C THR A 150 -14.83 7.43 7.31
N LEU A 151 -14.15 6.68 8.17
CA LEU A 151 -13.31 5.56 7.77
C LEU A 151 -14.14 4.44 7.11
N LEU A 152 -15.27 4.06 7.72
CA LEU A 152 -16.16 3.02 7.20
C LEU A 152 -16.69 3.35 5.78
N VAL A 153 -17.00 4.62 5.51
CA VAL A 153 -17.46 5.07 4.20
C VAL A 153 -16.30 5.30 3.22
N GLY A 154 -15.08 5.48 3.74
CA GLY A 154 -13.91 5.94 2.99
C GLY A 154 -13.24 4.90 2.10
N ASP A 155 -13.23 3.63 2.52
CA ASP A 155 -12.53 2.54 1.85
C ASP A 155 -12.69 2.50 0.32
N PRO A 156 -13.91 2.49 -0.26
CA PRO A 156 -14.06 2.43 -1.72
C PRO A 156 -13.49 3.65 -2.46
N PHE A 157 -13.48 4.82 -1.81
CA PHE A 157 -12.91 6.04 -2.39
C PHE A 157 -11.38 5.98 -2.37
N TYR A 158 -10.81 5.47 -1.28
CA TYR A 158 -9.36 5.32 -1.15
C TYR A 158 -8.82 4.23 -2.08
N GLU A 159 -9.53 3.12 -2.24
CA GLU A 159 -9.22 2.10 -3.26
C GLU A 159 -9.20 2.68 -4.66
N SER A 160 -10.22 3.45 -5.02
CA SER A 160 -10.32 4.11 -6.34
C SER A 160 -9.16 5.09 -6.58
N ILE A 161 -8.70 5.81 -5.55
CA ILE A 161 -7.52 6.69 -5.64
C ILE A 161 -6.27 5.85 -5.90
N ALA A 162 -6.07 4.75 -5.17
CA ALA A 162 -4.94 3.86 -5.37
C ALA A 162 -4.91 3.30 -6.79
N VAL A 163 -6.05 2.91 -7.37
CA VAL A 163 -6.14 2.46 -8.77
C VAL A 163 -5.66 3.54 -9.73
N ARG A 164 -6.14 4.77 -9.58
CA ARG A 164 -5.78 5.88 -10.47
C ARG A 164 -4.30 6.26 -10.34
N VAL A 165 -3.73 6.10 -9.14
CA VAL A 165 -2.29 6.22 -8.92
C VAL A 165 -1.54 5.13 -9.68
N GLU A 166 -1.94 3.87 -9.56
CA GLU A 166 -1.33 2.75 -10.31
C GLU A 166 -1.43 2.93 -11.83
N GLU A 167 -2.59 3.37 -12.33
CA GLU A 167 -2.80 3.69 -13.75
C GLU A 167 -1.81 4.75 -14.23
N SER A 168 -1.61 5.81 -13.45
CA SER A 168 -0.63 6.87 -13.77
C SER A 168 0.83 6.40 -13.77
N GLN A 169 1.12 5.22 -13.20
CA GLN A 169 2.47 4.68 -13.10
C GLN A 169 2.74 3.52 -14.08
N GLY A 170 1.81 3.22 -14.99
CA GLY A 170 1.95 2.16 -16.00
C GLY A 170 0.95 1.01 -15.86
N GLY A 171 -0.21 1.27 -15.25
CA GLY A 171 -1.34 0.34 -15.21
C GLY A 171 -1.58 -0.28 -13.82
N ALA A 172 -2.85 -0.50 -13.51
CA ALA A 172 -3.30 -1.15 -12.29
C ALA A 172 -3.44 -2.68 -12.49
N PRO A 173 -3.05 -3.50 -11.51
CA PRO A 173 -3.37 -4.94 -11.52
C PRO A 173 -4.88 -5.18 -11.63
N PRO A 174 -5.30 -6.28 -12.27
CA PRO A 174 -6.71 -6.66 -12.36
C PRO A 174 -7.31 -6.85 -10.97
N GLU A 175 -8.63 -6.71 -10.87
CA GLU A 175 -9.33 -6.93 -9.61
C GLU A 175 -9.18 -8.39 -9.15
N PRO A 176 -8.90 -8.63 -7.86
CA PRO A 176 -8.89 -9.98 -7.31
C PRO A 176 -10.28 -10.62 -7.38
N ASP A 177 -10.40 -11.77 -8.04
CA ASP A 177 -11.63 -12.56 -8.07
C ASP A 177 -11.80 -13.34 -6.76
N VAL A 178 -12.36 -12.69 -5.73
CA VAL A 178 -12.58 -13.27 -4.41
C VAL A 178 -14.06 -13.18 -4.05
N PRO A 179 -14.72 -14.27 -3.59
CA PRO A 179 -16.12 -14.22 -3.18
C PRO A 179 -16.37 -13.23 -2.04
N LEU A 180 -17.45 -12.44 -2.14
CA LEU A 180 -17.79 -11.35 -1.21
C LEU A 180 -17.85 -11.83 0.26
N LEU A 181 -18.45 -13.00 0.54
CA LEU A 181 -18.49 -13.59 1.89
C LEU A 181 -17.10 -13.87 2.48
N VAL A 182 -16.15 -14.31 1.65
CA VAL A 182 -14.77 -14.55 2.06
C VAL A 182 -14.06 -13.23 2.34
N GLN A 183 -14.36 -12.19 1.55
CA GLN A 183 -13.85 -10.84 1.76
C GLN A 183 -14.35 -10.25 3.09
N ILE A 184 -15.65 -10.31 3.37
CA ILE A 184 -16.23 -9.84 4.65
C ILE A 184 -15.62 -10.58 5.83
N GLY A 185 -15.59 -11.93 5.79
CA GLY A 185 -15.04 -12.72 6.89
C GLY A 185 -13.56 -12.41 7.15
N ARG A 186 -12.78 -12.15 6.09
CA ARG A 186 -11.38 -11.72 6.19
C ARG A 186 -11.26 -10.33 6.77
N ALA A 187 -12.04 -9.36 6.28
CA ALA A 187 -12.03 -7.98 6.76
C ALA A 187 -12.37 -7.89 8.25
N VAL A 188 -13.41 -8.59 8.71
CA VAL A 188 -13.79 -8.64 10.14
C VAL A 188 -12.66 -9.22 11.00
N LYS A 189 -12.08 -10.34 10.56
CA LYS A 189 -10.95 -10.95 11.26
C LYS A 189 -9.74 -10.02 11.32
N ASP A 190 -9.46 -9.33 10.22
CA ASP A 190 -8.32 -8.42 10.12
C ASP A 190 -8.50 -7.19 11.01
N ALA A 191 -9.70 -6.61 11.02
CA ALA A 191 -10.09 -5.52 11.92
C ALA A 191 -10.00 -5.93 13.40
N LEU A 192 -10.49 -7.12 13.79
CA LEU A 192 -10.39 -7.62 15.17
C LEU A 192 -8.94 -7.81 15.61
N ILE A 193 -8.11 -8.44 14.76
CA ILE A 193 -6.69 -8.65 15.09
C ILE A 193 -5.96 -7.31 15.17
N LEU A 194 -6.20 -6.39 14.23
CA LEU A 194 -5.56 -5.08 14.23
C LEU A 194 -5.99 -4.25 15.45
N GLY A 195 -7.28 -4.27 15.79
CA GLY A 195 -7.83 -3.64 16.99
C GLY A 195 -7.25 -4.20 18.28
N ALA A 196 -7.11 -5.53 18.39
CA ALA A 196 -6.48 -6.16 19.55
C ALA A 196 -5.01 -5.78 19.68
N VAL A 197 -4.25 -5.77 18.57
CA VAL A 197 -2.84 -5.34 18.56
C VAL A 197 -2.72 -3.86 18.94
N ALA A 198 -3.57 -2.99 18.40
CA ALA A 198 -3.60 -1.58 18.74
C ALA A 198 -3.92 -1.35 20.23
N LEU A 199 -4.88 -2.09 20.79
CA LEU A 199 -5.23 -2.02 22.20
C LEU A 199 -4.05 -2.43 23.11
N VAL A 200 -3.34 -3.50 22.74
CA VAL A 200 -2.14 -3.93 23.49
C VAL A 200 -1.07 -2.84 23.48
N PHE A 201 -0.76 -2.26 22.32
CA PHE A 201 0.20 -1.16 22.25
C PHE A 201 -0.27 0.08 23.00
N ALA A 202 -1.56 0.41 22.95
CA ALA A 202 -2.13 1.52 23.69
C ALA A 202 -1.95 1.34 25.20
N ILE A 203 -2.24 0.15 25.73
CA ILE A 203 -2.04 -0.18 27.15
C ILE A 203 -0.55 -0.08 27.53
N VAL A 204 0.34 -0.64 26.71
CA VAL A 204 1.79 -0.60 26.94
C VAL A 204 2.30 0.84 26.95
N PHE A 205 1.97 1.66 25.95
CA PHE A 205 2.40 3.05 25.90
C PHE A 205 1.79 3.90 27.01
N PHE A 206 0.53 3.66 27.37
CA PHE A 206 -0.10 4.30 28.51
C PHE A 206 0.65 4.01 29.81
N ALA A 207 0.98 2.73 30.06
CA ALA A 207 1.78 2.34 31.22
C ALA A 207 3.19 2.96 31.18
N CYS A 208 3.87 2.96 30.03
CA CYS A 208 5.17 3.60 29.88
C CYS A 208 5.12 5.12 30.06
N GLY A 209 3.97 5.76 29.81
CA GLY A 209 3.74 7.18 30.01
C GLY A 209 3.88 7.64 31.47
N PHE A 210 3.78 6.73 32.44
CA PHE A 210 3.98 7.03 33.86
C PHE A 210 5.46 7.10 34.28
N LEU A 211 6.41 6.72 33.42
CA LEU A 211 7.83 6.88 33.74
C LEU A 211 8.19 8.38 33.72
N PRO A 212 8.70 8.96 34.81
CA PRO A 212 9.07 10.37 34.84
C PRO A 212 10.17 10.65 33.81
N VAL A 213 10.09 11.80 33.14
CA VAL A 213 10.96 12.24 32.03
C VAL A 213 10.82 11.38 30.77
N VAL A 214 11.02 10.06 30.84
CA VAL A 214 10.98 9.14 29.68
C VAL A 214 9.57 9.03 29.08
N GLY A 215 8.55 8.94 29.92
CA GLY A 215 7.15 8.79 29.54
C GLY A 215 6.59 9.97 28.75
N GLN A 216 7.11 11.17 28.98
CA GLN A 216 6.69 12.38 28.25
C GLN A 216 7.58 12.73 27.05
N THR A 217 8.78 12.14 26.94
CA THR A 217 9.75 12.49 25.89
C THR A 217 9.94 11.36 24.87
N VAL A 218 10.30 10.16 25.32
CA VAL A 218 10.65 9.03 24.45
C VAL A 218 9.40 8.27 24.02
N VAL A 219 8.46 8.04 24.94
CA VAL A 219 7.26 7.23 24.66
C VAL A 219 6.42 7.81 23.52
N PRO A 220 6.15 9.13 23.42
CA PRO A 220 5.41 9.68 22.28
C PRO A 220 6.11 9.46 20.94
N VAL A 221 7.44 9.57 20.91
CA VAL A 221 8.23 9.33 19.70
C VAL A 221 8.16 7.87 19.28
N VAL A 222 8.36 6.94 20.21
CA VAL A 222 8.26 5.49 19.93
C VAL A 222 6.83 5.13 19.52
N ALA A 223 5.82 5.69 20.17
CA ALA A 223 4.42 5.50 19.80
C ALA A 223 4.15 6.00 18.38
N ALA A 224 4.67 7.18 18.00
CA ALA A 224 4.54 7.70 16.63
C ALA A 224 5.23 6.78 15.60
N LEU A 225 6.40 6.23 15.90
CA LEU A 225 7.10 5.30 15.01
C LEU A 225 6.35 3.96 14.85
N VAL A 226 5.81 3.42 15.94
CA VAL A 226 5.05 2.16 15.93
C VAL A 226 3.69 2.35 15.26
N SER A 227 2.92 3.37 15.64
CA SER A 227 1.66 3.74 14.98
C SER A 227 1.88 4.04 13.50
N GLY A 228 2.96 4.75 13.18
CA GLY A 228 3.39 4.99 11.81
C GLY A 228 3.64 3.69 11.04
N TYR A 229 4.37 2.73 11.60
CA TYR A 229 4.59 1.44 10.95
C TYR A 229 3.28 0.70 10.62
N PHE A 230 2.31 0.68 11.54
CA PHE A 230 1.00 0.08 11.28
C PHE A 230 0.21 0.85 10.23
N LEU A 231 0.24 2.19 10.28
CA LEU A 231 -0.40 3.06 9.30
C LEU A 231 0.20 2.86 7.89
N ALA A 232 1.52 2.71 7.78
CA ALA A 232 2.18 2.34 6.53
C ALA A 232 1.69 0.98 6.01
N GLY A 233 1.53 0.01 6.91
CA GLY A 233 0.96 -1.29 6.59
C GLY A 233 -0.46 -1.18 6.03
N GLU A 234 -1.31 -0.33 6.62
CA GLU A 234 -2.69 -0.10 6.20
C GLU A 234 -2.78 0.60 4.82
N LEU A 235 -1.99 1.65 4.61
CA LEU A 235 -2.02 2.42 3.37
C LEU A 235 -1.39 1.68 2.18
N THR A 236 -0.34 0.89 2.42
CA THR A 236 0.26 0.03 1.37
C THR A 236 -0.61 -1.20 1.08
N SER A 237 -1.48 -1.55 2.02
CA SER A 237 -2.34 -2.73 1.99
C SER A 237 -3.24 -2.74 0.75
N ILE A 238 -3.81 -1.59 0.39
CA ILE A 238 -4.72 -1.38 -0.74
C ILE A 238 -4.07 -1.84 -2.06
N ALA A 239 -2.85 -1.40 -2.33
CA ALA A 239 -2.13 -1.73 -3.55
C ALA A 239 -1.62 -3.18 -3.57
N LEU A 240 -1.25 -3.73 -2.40
CA LEU A 240 -0.73 -5.09 -2.28
C LEU A 240 -1.85 -6.15 -2.36
N GLU A 241 -3.05 -5.85 -1.86
CA GLU A 241 -4.21 -6.75 -1.98
C GLU A 241 -4.67 -6.92 -3.42
N ARG A 242 -4.61 -5.85 -4.22
CA ARG A 242 -4.86 -5.94 -5.67
C ARG A 242 -3.87 -6.84 -6.41
N ARG A 243 -2.69 -7.09 -5.84
CA ARG A 243 -1.70 -8.05 -6.35
C ARG A 243 -1.88 -9.47 -5.77
N GLY A 244 -2.97 -9.72 -5.05
CA GLY A 244 -3.28 -11.02 -4.45
C GLY A 244 -2.45 -11.38 -3.22
N LEU A 245 -1.65 -10.45 -2.68
CA LEU A 245 -0.79 -10.74 -1.54
C LEU A 245 -1.60 -10.92 -0.26
N ARG A 246 -1.38 -12.04 0.43
CA ARG A 246 -2.06 -12.34 1.70
C ARG A 246 -1.45 -11.48 2.80
N ARG A 247 -2.22 -11.24 3.88
CA ARG A 247 -1.78 -10.44 5.04
C ARG A 247 -0.41 -10.85 5.60
N ARG A 248 -0.11 -12.16 5.67
CA ARG A 248 1.20 -12.66 6.13
C ARG A 248 2.35 -12.24 5.21
N ASP A 249 2.13 -12.31 3.90
CA ASP A 249 3.14 -11.94 2.90
C ASP A 249 3.35 -10.43 2.92
N ARG A 250 2.27 -9.64 2.96
CA ARG A 250 2.34 -8.17 3.12
C ARG A 250 3.14 -7.77 4.35
N PHE A 251 2.86 -8.37 5.50
CA PHE A 251 3.59 -8.09 6.73
C PHE A 251 5.07 -8.49 6.65
N THR A 252 5.37 -9.59 5.95
CA THR A 252 6.76 -10.05 5.73
C THR A 252 7.53 -9.06 4.84
N ARG A 253 6.91 -8.54 3.77
CA ARG A 253 7.48 -7.52 2.89
C ARG A 253 7.72 -6.19 3.62
N LEU A 254 6.74 -5.76 4.41
CA LEU A 254 6.85 -4.54 5.22
C LEU A 254 7.95 -4.68 6.29
N LYS A 255 8.07 -5.88 6.89
CA LYS A 255 9.11 -6.21 7.86
C LYS A 255 10.51 -6.20 7.22
N ALA A 256 10.65 -6.64 5.98
CA ALA A 256 11.90 -6.59 5.23
C ALA A 256 12.35 -5.15 4.91
N HIS A 257 11.39 -4.23 4.73
CA HIS A 257 11.64 -2.81 4.41
C HIS A 257 11.27 -1.88 5.58
N ARG A 258 11.54 -2.32 6.82
CA ARG A 258 11.15 -1.62 8.06
C ARG A 258 11.49 -0.13 8.08
N PRO A 259 12.74 0.31 7.82
CA PRO A 259 13.06 1.74 7.93
C PRO A 259 12.23 2.59 6.97
N LEU A 260 12.01 2.11 5.75
CA LEU A 260 11.19 2.73 4.72
C LEU A 260 9.71 2.85 5.17
N ALA A 261 9.15 1.76 5.70
CA ALA A 261 7.78 1.73 6.22
C ALA A 261 7.59 2.66 7.42
N VAL A 262 8.52 2.64 8.38
CA VAL A 262 8.49 3.51 9.55
C VAL A 262 8.62 4.98 9.14
N GLY A 263 9.50 5.32 8.19
CA GLY A 263 9.66 6.70 7.72
C GLY A 263 8.41 7.25 7.04
N PHE A 264 7.83 6.50 6.10
CA PHE A 264 6.57 6.86 5.45
C PHE A 264 5.43 6.99 6.46
N GLY A 265 5.28 5.99 7.31
CA GLY A 265 4.21 5.91 8.29
C GLY A 265 4.30 6.97 9.38
N ALA A 266 5.47 7.21 9.95
CA ALA A 266 5.67 8.21 10.99
C ALA A 266 5.43 9.64 10.47
N ALA A 267 5.91 9.95 9.26
CA ALA A 267 5.60 11.23 8.61
C ALA A 267 4.09 11.40 8.41
N THR A 268 3.42 10.35 7.95
CA THR A 268 1.96 10.37 7.73
C THR A 268 1.22 10.57 9.05
N PHE A 269 1.60 9.82 10.09
CA PHE A 269 1.04 9.94 11.43
C PHE A 269 1.19 11.36 11.99
N VAL A 270 2.37 11.97 11.87
CA VAL A 270 2.61 13.35 12.33
C VAL A 270 1.74 14.36 11.57
N VAL A 271 1.58 14.20 10.25
CA VAL A 271 0.67 15.06 9.47
C VAL A 271 -0.78 14.87 9.92
N PHE A 272 -1.18 13.65 10.30
CA PHE A 272 -2.54 13.35 10.75
C PHE A 272 -2.85 13.90 12.14
N LEU A 273 -1.84 14.21 12.96
CA LEU A 273 -2.01 14.90 14.24
C LEU A 273 -2.40 16.38 14.07
N ILE A 274 -2.10 16.98 12.91
CA ILE A 274 -2.53 18.35 12.61
C ILE A 274 -4.06 18.35 12.51
N PRO A 275 -4.78 19.28 13.15
CA PRO A 275 -6.22 19.40 12.98
C PRO A 275 -6.61 19.45 11.50
N LEU A 276 -7.58 18.63 11.10
CA LEU A 276 -7.98 18.38 9.70
C LEU A 276 -6.90 17.72 8.81
N GLY A 277 -5.68 17.57 9.29
CA GLY A 277 -4.56 16.96 8.57
C GLY A 277 -4.85 15.54 8.11
N ALA A 278 -5.50 14.72 8.93
CA ALA A 278 -5.94 13.38 8.54
C ALA A 278 -6.86 13.44 7.30
N VAL A 279 -7.91 14.26 7.33
CA VAL A 279 -8.88 14.35 6.22
C VAL A 279 -8.23 14.90 4.95
N LEU A 280 -7.45 15.99 5.06
CA LEU A 280 -6.88 16.68 3.91
C LEU A 280 -5.69 15.94 3.30
N ALA A 281 -4.90 15.24 4.13
CA ALA A 281 -3.71 14.52 3.68
C ALA A 281 -3.97 13.05 3.35
N MET A 282 -5.10 12.46 3.77
CA MET A 282 -5.42 11.04 3.48
C MET A 282 -5.32 10.69 1.99
N PRO A 283 -5.87 11.47 1.04
CA PRO A 283 -5.72 11.15 -0.39
C PRO A 283 -4.24 11.10 -0.82
N GLY A 284 -3.42 12.01 -0.29
CA GLY A 284 -1.98 12.04 -0.54
C GLY A 284 -1.24 10.88 0.12
N ALA A 285 -1.66 10.48 1.33
CA ALA A 285 -1.12 9.34 2.04
C ALA A 285 -1.45 8.02 1.33
N VAL A 286 -2.68 7.85 0.83
CA VAL A 286 -3.09 6.71 0.00
C VAL A 286 -2.27 6.65 -1.29
N ALA A 287 -2.09 7.79 -1.97
CA ALA A 287 -1.23 7.85 -3.15
C ALA A 287 0.23 7.50 -2.83
N GLY A 288 0.78 8.02 -1.73
CA GLY A 288 2.13 7.72 -1.27
C GLY A 288 2.32 6.25 -0.89
N GLY A 289 1.35 5.66 -0.20
CA GLY A 289 1.32 4.25 0.16
C GLY A 289 1.24 3.35 -1.07
N THR A 290 0.49 3.76 -2.09
CA THR A 290 0.40 3.06 -3.37
C THR A 290 1.74 3.09 -4.13
N LEU A 291 2.38 4.26 -4.23
CA LEU A 291 3.71 4.40 -4.85
C LEU A 291 4.77 3.57 -4.10
N LEU A 292 4.75 3.62 -2.77
CA LEU A 292 5.64 2.85 -1.90
C LEU A 292 5.45 1.35 -2.12
N ALA A 293 4.20 0.89 -2.15
CA ALA A 293 3.86 -0.50 -2.39
C ALA A 293 4.35 -0.97 -3.76
N ARG A 294 4.03 -0.22 -4.83
CA ARG A 294 4.40 -0.54 -6.21
C ARG A 294 5.91 -0.64 -6.41
N GLU A 295 6.67 0.34 -5.90
CA GLU A 295 8.09 0.47 -6.23
C GLU A 295 9.03 -0.34 -5.33
N ARG A 296 8.61 -0.65 -4.10
CA ARG A 296 9.51 -1.21 -3.08
C ARG A 296 9.00 -2.47 -2.39
N LEU A 297 7.70 -2.75 -2.46
CA LEU A 297 7.09 -3.89 -1.73
C LEU A 297 6.50 -4.96 -2.65
N ALA A 298 6.07 -4.58 -3.86
CA ALA A 298 5.70 -5.50 -4.92
C ALA A 298 6.97 -6.03 -5.61
N ASP A 299 7.01 -7.33 -5.90
CA ASP A 299 8.04 -7.88 -6.78
C ASP A 299 7.75 -7.45 -8.23
N ASP A 300 8.81 -7.30 -9.02
CA ASP A 300 8.72 -7.09 -10.46
C ASP A 300 8.25 -8.40 -11.12
N PRO A 301 7.04 -8.49 -11.70
CA PRO A 301 6.53 -9.71 -12.34
C PRO A 301 7.47 -10.23 -13.45
N SER A 302 8.32 -9.34 -13.97
CA SER A 302 9.33 -9.60 -14.99
C SER A 302 10.40 -10.61 -14.58
N ALA A 303 10.65 -10.80 -13.27
CA ALA A 303 11.71 -11.67 -12.78
C ALA A 303 11.30 -13.17 -12.74
N GLU A 304 10.02 -13.48 -12.57
CA GLU A 304 9.52 -14.87 -12.57
C GLU A 304 9.21 -15.38 -13.99
N ALA A 305 8.72 -14.51 -14.89
CA ALA A 305 8.42 -14.90 -16.28
C ALA A 305 9.67 -15.29 -17.09
N GLY A 306 10.86 -14.81 -16.70
CA GLY A 306 12.14 -15.20 -17.31
C GLY A 306 12.71 -16.55 -16.83
N LEU A 307 12.13 -17.14 -15.77
CA LEU A 307 12.58 -18.42 -15.21
C LEU A 307 11.75 -19.62 -15.67
N THR A 308 10.66 -19.38 -16.41
CA THR A 308 9.80 -20.42 -16.97
C THR A 308 9.77 -20.35 -18.50
N SER A 309 10.93 -20.50 -19.14
CA SER A 309 10.98 -21.02 -20.51
C SER A 309 11.49 -22.45 -20.45
N PRO A 310 10.63 -23.47 -20.62
CA PRO A 310 11.09 -24.81 -20.94
C PRO A 310 11.63 -24.78 -22.38
N GLY A 311 12.92 -25.05 -22.52
CA GLY A 311 13.50 -25.48 -23.80
C GLY A 311 13.12 -26.92 -24.12
#